data_AF-A0A0C3JI24-F1
#
_entry.id   AF-A0A0C3JI24-F1
#
_cell.length_a   1.000
_cell.length_b   1.000
_cell.length_c   1.000
_cell.angle_alpha   90.00
_cell.angle_beta   90.00
_cell.angle_gamma   90.00
#
_symmetry.space_group_name_H-M   'P 1'
#
loop_
_entity.id
_entity.type
_entity.pdbx_description
1 polymer ?
#
loop_
_entity_poly.entity_id
_entity_poly.type
_entity_poly.pdbx_seq_one_letter_code
_entity_poly.pdbx_strand_id
1 'polypeptide(L)'
;MVKDAKDELVAYAPAPRSFVEGILRKYIDSMPDNSDDELTVKSLTGDLSIIEDAIATVEKIHSKALKGQVAIYEMCGVCPEWRASEQVCSGIRELTILLEDILCLAMEGTSTLAEAHFLGELAYQKYQ
;
A
#
# COMPACT_ATOMS: atom_id res chain seq x y z
N MET A 1 16.61 11.57 8.94
CA MET A 1 16.06 11.50 7.56
C MET A 1 15.63 10.10 7.18
N VAL A 2 16.54 9.15 6.91
CA VAL A 2 16.15 7.75 6.58
C VAL A 2 15.58 7.02 7.79
N LYS A 3 16.23 7.15 8.95
CA LYS A 3 15.73 6.58 10.21
C LYS A 3 14.32 7.08 10.53
N ASP A 4 14.09 8.39 10.48
CA ASP A 4 12.78 8.96 10.79
C ASP A 4 11.70 8.44 9.82
N ALA A 5 12.03 8.30 8.52
CA ALA A 5 11.10 7.71 7.55
C ALA A 5 10.81 6.23 7.85
N LYS A 6 11.82 5.45 8.26
CA LYS A 6 11.63 4.07 8.73
C LYS A 6 10.72 4.04 9.96
N ASP A 7 10.99 4.89 10.95
CA ASP A 7 10.22 4.92 12.20
C ASP A 7 8.75 5.34 11.92
N GLU A 8 8.54 6.29 11.00
CA GLU A 8 7.22 6.69 10.50
C GLU A 8 6.51 5.54 9.77
N LEU A 9 7.21 4.79 8.92
CA LEU A 9 6.67 3.60 8.26
C LEU A 9 6.24 2.54 9.27
N VAL A 10 7.10 2.23 10.25
CA VAL A 10 6.80 1.21 11.27
C VAL A 10 5.63 1.62 12.15
N ALA A 11 5.48 2.91 12.46
CA ALA A 11 4.32 3.41 13.19
C ALA A 11 3.03 3.31 12.36
N TYR A 12 3.11 3.57 11.05
CA TYR A 12 1.96 3.57 10.14
C TYR A 12 1.53 2.15 9.73
N ALA A 13 2.49 1.31 9.36
CA ALA A 13 2.31 -0.05 8.85
C ALA A 13 3.24 -1.04 9.59
N PRO A 14 2.99 -1.31 10.89
CA PRO A 14 3.88 -2.12 11.73
C PRO A 14 4.04 -3.57 11.25
N ALA A 15 3.02 -4.10 10.58
CA ALA A 15 3.03 -5.41 9.95
C ALA A 15 2.47 -5.25 8.53
N PRO A 16 3.32 -5.23 7.48
CA PRO A 16 2.91 -4.91 6.10
C PRO A 16 1.70 -5.71 5.62
N ARG A 17 1.72 -7.04 5.82
CA ARG A 17 0.62 -7.93 5.42
C ARG A 17 -0.70 -7.56 6.11
N SER A 18 -0.68 -7.42 7.44
CA SER A 18 -1.88 -7.11 8.23
C SER A 18 -2.37 -5.69 8.00
N PHE A 19 -1.47 -4.75 7.74
CA PHE A 19 -1.80 -3.38 7.36
C PHE A 19 -2.57 -3.36 6.03
N VAL A 20 -2.04 -4.02 4.99
CA VAL A 20 -2.67 -4.09 3.67
C VAL A 20 -4.03 -4.78 3.73
N GLU A 21 -4.14 -5.90 4.46
CA GLU A 21 -5.43 -6.55 4.72
C GLU A 21 -6.43 -5.61 5.41
N GLY A 22 -5.96 -4.79 6.34
CA GLY A 22 -6.77 -3.77 7.00
C GLY A 22 -7.27 -2.67 6.05
N ILE A 23 -6.46 -2.27 5.08
CA ILE A 23 -6.87 -1.32 4.03
C ILE A 23 -7.93 -1.96 3.12
N LEU A 24 -7.72 -3.22 2.68
CA LEU A 24 -8.72 -3.96 1.90
C LEU A 24 -10.05 -4.05 2.64
N ARG A 25 -10.02 -4.36 3.95
CA ARG A 25 -11.24 -4.43 4.77
C ARG A 25 -11.98 -3.10 4.81
N LYS A 26 -11.29 -1.98 5.04
CA LYS A 26 -11.90 -0.64 5.01
C LYS A 26 -12.56 -0.33 3.66
N TYR A 27 -11.90 -0.70 2.56
CA TYR A 27 -12.48 -0.57 1.23
C TYR A 27 -13.76 -1.40 1.08
N ILE A 28 -13.76 -2.66 1.52
CA ILE A 28 -14.95 -3.52 1.49
C ILE A 28 -16.08 -2.95 2.36
N ASP A 29 -15.76 -2.50 3.58
CA ASP A 29 -16.73 -1.92 4.51
C ASP A 29 -17.37 -0.62 3.99
N SER A 30 -16.76 0.03 3.00
CA SER A 30 -17.29 1.23 2.35
C SER A 30 -18.24 0.94 1.18
N MET A 31 -18.40 -0.33 0.78
CA MET A 31 -19.32 -0.70 -0.30
C MET A 31 -20.78 -0.46 0.13
N PRO A 32 -21.65 0.01 -0.79
CA PRO A 32 -23.05 0.21 -0.48
C PRO A 32 -23.74 -1.13 -0.19
N ASP A 33 -24.51 -1.18 0.90
CA ASP A 33 -25.39 -2.32 1.19
C ASP A 33 -26.49 -2.39 0.12
N ASN A 34 -26.68 -3.59 -0.45
CA ASN A 34 -27.71 -3.91 -1.44
C ASN A 34 -29.13 -3.96 -0.85
N SER A 35 -29.47 -3.08 0.08
CA SER A 35 -30.85 -2.98 0.60
C SER A 35 -31.63 -1.96 -0.22
N ASP A 36 -32.43 -2.48 -1.16
CA ASP A 36 -33.59 -1.87 -1.83
C ASP A 36 -33.37 -0.56 -2.61
N ASP A 37 -32.96 -0.66 -3.88
CA ASP A 37 -33.61 0.10 -4.96
C ASP A 37 -33.23 -0.46 -6.35
N GLU A 38 -34.14 -1.23 -6.94
CA GLU A 38 -34.01 -1.94 -8.24
C GLU A 38 -33.87 -1.02 -9.47
N LEU A 39 -33.68 0.29 -9.31
CA LEU A 39 -33.82 1.25 -10.41
C LEU A 39 -32.63 2.20 -10.64
N THR A 40 -31.51 2.03 -9.93
CA THR A 40 -30.24 2.61 -10.38
C THR A 40 -29.13 1.61 -10.17
N VAL A 41 -28.45 1.20 -11.26
CA VAL A 41 -27.18 0.47 -11.20
C VAL A 41 -26.14 1.42 -10.60
N LYS A 42 -26.21 1.66 -9.29
CA LYS A 42 -25.12 2.30 -8.55
C LYS A 42 -23.96 1.34 -8.55
N SER A 43 -22.79 1.84 -8.92
CA SER A 43 -21.55 1.08 -8.88
C SER A 43 -21.38 0.43 -7.51
N LEU A 44 -21.31 -0.91 -7.46
CA LEU A 44 -21.06 -1.71 -6.25
C LEU A 44 -19.59 -1.63 -5.80
N THR A 45 -18.93 -0.50 -6.09
CA THR A 45 -17.53 -0.26 -5.82
C THR A 45 -17.40 0.44 -4.47
N GLY A 46 -16.45 -0.02 -3.66
CA GLY A 46 -16.06 0.70 -2.45
C GLY A 46 -15.38 2.02 -2.78
N ASP A 47 -15.12 2.81 -1.75
CA ASP A 47 -14.39 4.06 -1.83
C ASP A 47 -12.89 3.81 -2.08
N LEU A 48 -12.48 4.02 -3.33
CA LEU A 48 -11.08 3.86 -3.76
C LEU A 48 -10.13 4.81 -3.04
N SER A 49 -10.62 5.95 -2.53
CA SER A 49 -9.78 6.95 -1.85
C SER A 49 -9.11 6.36 -0.60
N ILE A 50 -9.70 5.34 0.02
CA ILE A 50 -9.11 4.61 1.15
C ILE A 50 -7.76 3.98 0.78
N ILE A 51 -7.65 3.43 -0.43
CA ILE A 51 -6.43 2.78 -0.92
C ILE A 51 -5.47 3.85 -1.46
N GLU A 52 -5.98 4.84 -2.20
CA GLU A 52 -5.20 5.95 -2.75
C GLU A 52 -4.53 6.78 -1.65
N ASP A 53 -5.24 7.12 -0.57
CA ASP A 53 -4.68 7.86 0.58
C ASP A 53 -3.60 7.04 1.30
N ALA A 54 -3.78 5.73 1.37
CA ALA A 54 -2.78 4.84 1.95
C ALA A 54 -1.50 4.84 1.10
N ILE A 55 -1.63 4.72 -0.23
CA ILE A 55 -0.50 4.81 -1.17
C ILE A 55 0.19 6.17 -1.04
N ALA A 56 -0.55 7.28 -1.09
CA ALA A 56 -0.01 8.63 -0.99
C ALA A 56 0.78 8.85 0.32
N THR A 57 0.29 8.27 1.43
CA THR A 57 0.99 8.30 2.72
C THR A 57 2.32 7.53 2.66
N VAL A 58 2.32 6.32 2.10
CA VAL A 58 3.54 5.51 1.93
C VAL A 58 4.54 6.19 0.99
N GLU A 59 4.09 6.78 -0.12
CA GLU A 59 4.93 7.52 -1.06
C GLU A 59 5.58 8.77 -0.44
N LYS A 60 4.86 9.46 0.44
CA LYS A 60 5.40 10.59 1.21
C LYS A 60 6.53 10.14 2.13
N ILE A 61 6.38 9.00 2.78
CA ILE A 61 7.43 8.39 3.62
C ILE A 61 8.61 7.97 2.75
N HIS A 62 8.36 7.31 1.61
CA HIS A 62 9.38 6.92 0.65
C HIS A 62 10.20 8.11 0.16
N SER A 63 9.54 9.22 -0.20
CA SER A 63 10.19 10.45 -0.65
C SER A 63 11.15 11.03 0.38
N LYS A 64 10.86 10.90 1.68
CA LYS A 64 11.76 11.31 2.76
C LYS A 64 12.97 10.37 2.87
N ALA A 65 12.73 9.05 2.80
CA ALA A 65 13.79 8.04 2.84
C ALA A 65 14.75 8.21 1.66
N LEU A 66 14.22 8.36 0.44
CA LEU A 66 14.98 8.52 -0.80
C LEU A 66 15.88 9.76 -0.75
N LYS A 67 15.36 10.91 -0.29
CA LYS A 67 16.18 12.11 -0.09
C LYS A 67 17.35 11.87 0.86
N GLY A 68 17.13 11.11 1.93
CA GLY A 68 18.18 10.74 2.88
C GLY A 68 19.21 9.78 2.25
N GLN A 69 18.75 8.80 1.49
CA GLN A 69 19.63 7.87 0.77
C GLN A 69 20.51 8.58 -0.26
N VAL A 70 19.94 9.50 -1.04
CA VAL A 70 20.67 10.31 -2.03
C VAL A 70 21.75 11.14 -1.33
N ALA A 71 21.43 11.79 -0.21
CA ALA A 71 22.42 12.55 0.55
C ALA A 71 23.58 11.67 1.05
N ILE A 72 23.30 10.45 1.52
CA ILE A 72 24.36 9.49 1.93
C ILE A 72 25.23 9.11 0.73
N TYR A 73 24.61 8.84 -0.42
CA TYR A 73 25.34 8.50 -1.65
C TYR A 73 26.26 9.64 -2.09
N GLU A 74 25.78 10.87 -2.06
CA GLU A 74 26.56 12.06 -2.45
C GLU A 74 27.75 12.31 -1.52
N MET A 75 27.61 12.03 -0.22
CA MET A 75 28.68 12.24 0.76
C MET A 75 29.72 11.12 0.78
N CYS A 76 29.29 9.87 0.67
CA CYS A 76 30.12 8.70 0.98
C CYS A 76 30.08 7.59 -0.08
N GLY A 77 29.31 7.74 -1.16
CA GLY A 77 29.08 6.71 -2.16
C GLY A 77 28.32 5.50 -1.63
N VAL A 78 28.55 4.34 -2.24
CA VAL A 78 27.95 3.07 -1.83
C VAL A 78 28.68 2.51 -0.59
N CYS A 79 28.25 2.94 0.59
CA CYS A 79 28.76 2.48 1.89
C CYS A 79 27.71 1.61 2.63
N PRO A 80 28.04 0.99 3.78
CA PRO A 80 27.08 0.21 4.57
C PRO A 80 25.81 0.97 4.95
N GLU A 81 25.93 2.26 5.27
CA GLU A 81 24.82 3.16 5.60
C GLU A 81 23.92 3.39 4.40
N TRP A 82 24.51 3.56 3.21
CA TRP A 82 23.75 3.66 1.97
C TRP A 82 22.99 2.37 1.69
N ARG A 83 23.62 1.21 1.85
CA ARG A 83 22.97 -0.11 1.68
C ARG A 83 21.85 -0.33 2.68
N ALA A 84 22.02 0.09 3.94
CA ALA A 84 20.96 0.05 4.93
C ALA A 84 19.79 0.97 4.55
N SER A 85 20.06 2.15 3.97
CA SER A 85 19.01 3.03 3.46
C SER A 85 18.29 2.48 2.23
N GLU A 86 19.01 1.78 1.35
CA GLU A 86 18.42 1.06 0.21
C GLU A 86 17.42 0.00 0.68
N GLN A 87 17.74 -0.76 1.73
CA GLN A 87 16.82 -1.73 2.30
C GLN A 87 15.53 -1.07 2.83
N VAL A 88 15.64 0.11 3.44
CA VAL A 88 14.47 0.88 3.89
C VAL A 88 13.63 1.34 2.70
N CYS A 89 14.25 1.95 1.68
CA CYS A 89 13.53 2.37 0.47
C CYS A 89 12.84 1.20 -0.24
N SER A 90 13.52 0.06 -0.37
CA SER A 90 12.96 -1.16 -0.95
C SER A 90 11.74 -1.65 -0.17
N GLY A 91 11.84 -1.74 1.17
CA GLY A 91 10.71 -2.17 2.00
C GLY A 91 9.50 -1.24 1.94
N ILE A 92 9.72 0.08 1.86
CA ILE A 92 8.63 1.04 1.64
C ILE A 92 7.98 0.81 0.27
N ARG A 93 8.78 0.60 -0.78
CA ARG A 93 8.30 0.36 -2.13
C ARG A 93 7.53 -0.95 -2.25
N GLU A 94 7.96 -2.00 -1.57
CA GLU A 94 7.22 -3.26 -1.48
C GLU A 94 5.82 -3.01 -0.93
N LEU A 95 5.68 -2.24 0.15
CA LEU A 95 4.38 -1.90 0.71
C LEU A 95 3.49 -1.14 -0.29
N THR A 96 4.06 -0.21 -1.07
CA THR A 96 3.33 0.47 -2.15
C THR A 96 2.79 -0.53 -3.18
N ILE A 97 3.62 -1.48 -3.63
CA ILE A 97 3.22 -2.51 -4.60
C ILE A 97 2.06 -3.35 -4.07
N LEU A 98 2.08 -3.71 -2.78
CA LEU A 98 0.98 -4.47 -2.17
C LEU A 98 -0.36 -3.72 -2.17
N LEU A 99 -0.32 -2.39 -2.01
CA LEU A 99 -1.51 -1.54 -2.04
C LEU A 99 -1.98 -1.28 -3.48
N GLU A 100 -1.05 -1.05 -4.40
CA GLU A 100 -1.32 -0.86 -5.83
C GLU A 100 -1.99 -2.09 -6.46
N ASP A 101 -1.58 -3.31 -6.06
CA ASP A 101 -2.22 -4.55 -6.51
C ASP A 101 -3.72 -4.57 -6.20
N ILE A 102 -4.10 -4.18 -4.97
CA ILE A 102 -5.50 -4.05 -4.57
C ILE A 102 -6.19 -2.95 -5.37
N LEU A 103 -5.56 -1.78 -5.52
CA LEU A 103 -6.15 -0.65 -6.26
C LEU A 103 -6.44 -1.04 -7.71
N CYS A 104 -5.47 -1.66 -8.39
CA CYS A 104 -5.62 -2.12 -9.78
C CYS A 104 -6.82 -3.06 -9.92
N LEU A 105 -6.91 -4.08 -9.07
CA LEU A 105 -8.01 -5.05 -9.13
C LEU A 105 -9.36 -4.41 -8.74
N ALA A 106 -9.37 -3.48 -7.78
CA ALA A 106 -10.55 -2.72 -7.41
C ALA A 106 -11.06 -1.84 -8.57
N MET A 107 -10.15 -1.26 -9.36
CA MET A 107 -10.47 -0.48 -10.55
C MET A 107 -10.96 -1.34 -11.71
N GLU A 108 -10.47 -2.59 -11.84
CA GLU A 108 -10.97 -3.56 -12.81
C GLU A 108 -12.39 -4.04 -12.48
N GLY A 109 -12.70 -4.14 -11.18
CA GLY A 109 -14.06 -4.33 -10.69
C GLY A 109 -14.11 -5.18 -9.43
N THR A 110 -15.15 -4.97 -8.62
CA THR A 110 -15.36 -5.65 -7.34
C THR A 110 -15.34 -7.18 -7.47
N SER A 111 -15.86 -7.74 -8.56
CA SER A 111 -15.83 -9.20 -8.81
C SER A 111 -14.41 -9.72 -9.03
N THR A 112 -13.58 -8.99 -9.78
CA THR A 112 -12.20 -9.36 -10.08
C THR A 112 -11.36 -9.34 -8.80
N LEU A 113 -11.49 -8.29 -8.00
CA LEU A 113 -10.84 -8.20 -6.69
C LEU A 113 -11.29 -9.32 -5.75
N ALA A 114 -12.59 -9.64 -5.72
CA ALA A 114 -13.12 -10.72 -4.88
C ALA A 114 -12.61 -12.10 -5.30
N GLU A 115 -12.55 -12.38 -6.60
CA GLU A 115 -11.98 -13.62 -7.15
C GLU A 115 -10.50 -13.76 -6.79
N ALA A 116 -9.69 -12.72 -7.04
CA ALA A 116 -8.28 -12.70 -6.70
C ALA A 116 -8.05 -12.92 -5.19
N HIS A 117 -8.84 -12.25 -4.34
CA HIS A 117 -8.80 -12.45 -2.89
C HIS A 117 -9.14 -13.90 -2.50
N PHE A 118 -10.19 -14.49 -3.09
CA PHE A 118 -10.63 -15.85 -2.81
C PHE A 118 -9.59 -16.90 -3.24
N LEU A 119 -8.93 -16.69 -4.38
CA LEU A 119 -7.90 -17.59 -4.91
C LEU A 119 -6.53 -17.43 -4.21
N GLY A 120 -6.38 -16.48 -3.29
CA GLY A 120 -5.11 -16.21 -2.64
C GLY A 120 -4.10 -15.53 -3.57
N GLU A 121 -4.58 -14.82 -4.59
CA GLU A 121 -3.75 -14.28 -5.66
C GLU A 121 -3.20 -12.87 -5.40
N LEU A 122 -3.76 -12.16 -4.42
CA LEU A 122 -3.30 -10.82 -4.05
C LEU A 122 -1.86 -10.86 -3.56
N ALA A 123 -1.07 -9.85 -3.93
CA ALA A 123 0.34 -9.76 -3.61
C ALA A 123 0.61 -9.90 -2.11
N TYR A 124 -0.24 -9.29 -1.26
CA TYR A 124 -0.06 -9.35 0.19
C TYR A 124 -0.33 -10.74 0.78
N GLN A 125 -1.14 -11.58 0.11
CA GLN A 125 -1.43 -12.95 0.55
C GLN A 125 -0.24 -13.88 0.33
N LYS A 126 0.63 -13.53 -0.64
CA LYS A 126 1.89 -14.22 -0.97
C LYS A 126 3.11 -13.64 -0.25
N TYR A 127 2.95 -12.50 0.43
CA TYR A 127 4.02 -11.82 1.18
C TYR A 127 4.38 -12.58 2.46
N GLN A 128 5.67 -12.87 2.67
CA GLN A 128 6.22 -13.60 3.81
C GLN A 128 7.00 -12.69 4.75
#